data_AF-K1TYW1-F1
#
_entry.id   AF-K1TYW1-F1
#
_cell.length_a   1.000
_cell.length_b   1.000
_cell.length_c   1.000
_cell.angle_alpha   90.00
_cell.angle_beta   90.00
_cell.angle_gamma   90.00
#
_symmetry.space_group_name_H-M   'P 1'
#
loop_
_entity.id
_entity.type
_entity.pdbx_description
1 polymer ?
#
loop_
_entity_poly.entity_id
_entity_poly.type
_entity_poly.pdbx_seq_one_letter_code
_entity_poly.pdbx_strand_id
1 'polypeptide(L)'
;VNSLDLLVNGKVPDDCDVLVLTTLKEDFSEYERDLIIDYINKGGNLLILADPNIQGVNLANFNKILEQYGVEESNEVVFEESTSSMLSGYPNFVIPQVSDSSEITKYISSDGAVALLNAGKLTFKSDEELESLGVTTENLITATSSSFLRNDLTINSTTRIDADKDAAGAIIGAIATKKIKVNEEEKTSKAV
;
A
#
# COMPACT_ATOMS: atom_id res chain seq x y z
N VAL A 1 13.58 16.06 -1.12
CA VAL A 1 13.72 14.66 -0.66
C VAL A 1 15.18 14.44 -0.32
N ASN A 2 15.47 14.00 0.91
CA ASN A 2 16.82 13.68 1.37
C ASN A 2 16.89 12.17 1.65
N SER A 3 17.96 11.50 1.23
CA SER A 3 18.20 10.11 1.61
C SER A 3 18.53 10.03 3.10
N LEU A 4 17.93 9.06 3.79
CA LEU A 4 18.09 8.85 5.23
C LEU A 4 18.73 7.47 5.46
N ASP A 5 19.82 7.45 6.21
CA ASP A 5 20.40 6.22 6.75
C ASP A 5 20.02 6.13 8.23
N LEU A 6 19.10 5.21 8.55
CA LEU A 6 18.57 5.04 9.90
C LEU A 6 19.60 4.46 10.87
N LEU A 7 20.56 3.66 10.37
CA LEU A 7 21.62 3.07 11.19
C LEU A 7 22.64 4.13 11.61
N VAL A 8 22.98 5.05 10.70
CA VAL A 8 23.89 6.16 10.99
C VAL A 8 23.23 7.23 11.85
N ASN A 9 21.98 7.58 11.55
CA ASN A 9 21.29 8.67 12.25
C ASN A 9 20.71 8.24 13.60
N GLY A 10 20.37 6.96 13.76
CA GLY A 10 19.75 6.41 14.96
C GLY A 10 18.34 6.94 15.27
N LYS A 11 17.75 7.71 14.34
CA LYS A 11 16.36 8.20 14.40
C LYS A 11 15.90 8.74 13.04
N VAL A 12 14.58 8.82 12.88
CA VAL A 12 13.98 9.72 11.88
C VAL A 12 14.20 11.18 12.36
N PRO A 13 14.64 12.11 11.49
CA PRO A 13 14.84 13.52 11.86
C PRO A 13 13.58 14.17 12.46
N ASP A 14 13.76 15.09 13.42
CA ASP A 14 12.63 15.72 14.13
C ASP A 14 11.84 16.68 13.21
N ASP A 15 12.45 17.14 12.12
CA ASP A 15 11.86 18.00 11.07
C ASP A 15 11.29 17.19 9.88
N CYS A 16 11.18 15.87 10.00
CA CYS A 16 10.65 15.01 8.95
C CYS A 16 9.10 15.01 8.94
N ASP A 17 8.51 15.67 7.95
CA ASP A 17 7.05 15.70 7.76
C ASP A 17 6.47 14.36 7.27
N VAL A 18 7.21 13.69 6.39
CA VAL A 18 6.84 12.40 5.77
C VAL A 18 8.08 11.55 5.55
N LEU A 19 8.06 10.31 6.04
CA LEU A 19 9.03 9.27 5.72
C LEU A 19 8.53 8.46 4.52
N VAL A 20 9.34 8.37 3.46
CA VAL A 20 9.00 7.61 2.25
C VAL A 20 9.67 6.24 2.31
N LEU A 21 8.87 5.17 2.22
CA LEU A 21 9.32 3.79 2.11
C LEU A 21 9.02 3.30 0.69
N THR A 22 10.04 2.87 -0.04
CA THR A 22 9.89 2.27 -1.37
C THR A 22 10.03 0.75 -1.31
N THR A 23 9.69 0.04 -2.39
CA THR A 23 9.87 -1.42 -2.51
C THR A 23 11.22 -1.85 -1.97
N LEU A 24 11.19 -2.75 -0.99
CA LEU A 24 12.36 -3.21 -0.29
C LEU A 24 13.03 -4.35 -1.06
N LYS A 25 14.34 -4.23 -1.25
CA LYS A 25 15.16 -5.34 -1.78
C LYS A 25 15.49 -6.37 -0.70
N GLU A 26 15.65 -5.90 0.53
CA GLU A 26 15.89 -6.69 1.73
C GLU A 26 15.13 -6.05 2.89
N ASP A 27 14.80 -6.86 3.91
CA ASP A 27 14.01 -6.39 5.04
C ASP A 27 14.77 -5.37 5.90
N PHE A 28 14.01 -4.61 6.67
CA PHE A 28 14.59 -3.79 7.73
C PHE A 28 15.24 -4.68 8.80
N SER A 29 16.29 -4.18 9.44
CA SER A 29 16.71 -4.71 10.73
C SER A 29 15.64 -4.45 11.80
N GLU A 30 15.71 -5.18 12.91
CA GLU A 30 14.82 -4.91 14.06
C GLU A 30 14.98 -3.49 14.60
N TYR A 31 16.21 -2.98 14.58
CA TYR A 31 16.51 -1.63 15.03
C TYR A 31 15.87 -0.57 14.13
N GLU A 32 15.99 -0.69 12.81
CA GLU A 32 15.36 0.24 11.86
C GLU A 32 13.84 0.22 11.97
N ARG A 33 13.25 -0.99 12.07
CA ARG A 33 11.81 -1.17 12.32
C ARG A 33 11.37 -0.40 13.56
N ASP A 34 12.09 -0.56 14.67
CA ASP A 34 11.72 0.08 15.94
C ASP A 34 11.82 1.61 15.84
N LEU A 35 12.82 2.15 15.13
CA LEU A 35 12.91 3.59 14.85
C LEU A 35 11.74 4.11 14.02
N ILE A 36 11.27 3.33 13.04
CA ILE A 36 10.12 3.70 12.21
C ILE A 36 8.82 3.63 13.03
N ILE A 37 8.64 2.58 13.84
CA ILE A 37 7.48 2.45 14.74
C ILE A 37 7.46 3.59 15.76
N ASP A 38 8.60 3.99 16.30
CA ASP A 38 8.72 5.16 17.19
C ASP A 38 8.33 6.46 16.49
N TYR A 39 8.69 6.62 15.21
CA TYR A 39 8.26 7.77 14.41
C TYR A 39 6.74 7.78 14.20
N ILE A 40 6.15 6.64 13.85
CA ILE A 40 4.68 6.47 13.75
C ILE A 40 4.01 6.86 15.07
N ASN A 41 4.47 6.31 16.20
CA ASN A 41 3.92 6.55 17.53
C ASN A 41 4.04 8.00 18.00
N LYS A 42 4.91 8.81 17.37
CA LYS A 42 5.02 10.25 17.60
C LYS A 42 4.11 11.09 16.70
N GLY A 43 3.34 10.46 15.81
CA GLY A 43 2.47 11.12 14.84
C GLY A 43 3.14 11.36 13.47
N GLY A 44 4.27 10.71 13.19
CA GLY A 44 4.94 10.81 11.90
C GLY A 44 4.14 10.18 10.76
N ASN A 45 4.23 10.72 9.55
CA ASN A 45 3.48 10.22 8.39
C ASN A 45 4.35 9.38 7.47
N LEU A 46 3.77 8.37 6.85
CA LEU A 46 4.42 7.51 5.87
C LEU A 46 3.81 7.71 4.47
N LEU A 47 4.67 7.62 3.45
CA LEU A 47 4.28 7.31 2.08
C LEU A 47 4.94 5.99 1.69
N ILE A 48 4.15 4.99 1.35
CA ILE A 48 4.61 3.63 1.08
C ILE A 48 4.34 3.31 -0.39
N LEU A 49 5.42 3.10 -1.15
CA LEU A 49 5.38 2.73 -2.55
C LEU A 49 5.99 1.34 -2.70
N ALA A 50 5.16 0.30 -2.56
CA ALA A 50 5.58 -1.09 -2.61
C ALA A 50 5.00 -1.82 -3.82
N ASP A 51 5.87 -2.58 -4.49
CA ASP A 51 5.46 -3.59 -5.47
C ASP A 51 5.12 -4.90 -4.74
N PRO A 52 4.17 -5.71 -5.28
CA PRO A 52 3.90 -7.05 -4.78
C PRO A 52 5.18 -7.83 -4.52
N ASN A 53 5.25 -8.53 -3.39
CA ASN A 53 6.41 -9.34 -3.03
C ASN A 53 6.43 -10.69 -3.76
N ILE A 54 6.34 -10.64 -5.09
CA ILE A 54 6.41 -11.79 -6.02
C ILE A 54 7.72 -12.58 -5.92
N GLN A 55 8.79 -11.95 -5.42
CA GLN A 55 10.09 -12.62 -5.22
C GLN A 55 10.15 -13.40 -3.89
N GLY A 56 9.13 -13.29 -3.03
CA GLY A 56 9.07 -13.99 -1.75
C GLY A 56 10.18 -13.59 -0.79
N VAL A 57 10.60 -12.31 -0.82
CA VAL A 57 11.56 -11.78 0.14
C VAL A 57 10.93 -11.86 1.52
N ASN A 58 11.65 -12.36 2.52
CA ASN A 58 11.12 -12.36 3.88
C ASN A 58 11.17 -10.94 4.45
N LEU A 59 10.02 -10.27 4.50
CA LEU A 59 9.85 -8.86 4.92
C LEU A 59 9.14 -8.76 6.28
N ALA A 60 9.52 -9.61 7.24
CA ALA A 60 8.84 -9.70 8.54
C ALA A 60 8.86 -8.39 9.34
N ASN A 61 9.92 -7.59 9.24
CA ASN A 61 10.02 -6.32 9.94
C ASN A 61 9.24 -5.21 9.24
N PHE A 62 9.25 -5.18 7.90
CA PHE A 62 8.35 -4.31 7.15
C PHE A 62 6.86 -4.62 7.41
N ASN A 63 6.49 -5.90 7.47
CA ASN A 63 5.12 -6.30 7.79
C ASN A 63 4.68 -5.78 9.18
N LYS A 64 5.57 -5.80 10.18
CA LYS A 64 5.28 -5.20 11.52
C LYS A 64 5.05 -3.69 11.47
N ILE A 65 5.63 -2.98 10.49
CA ILE A 65 5.36 -1.56 10.25
C ILE A 65 3.97 -1.39 9.65
N LEU A 66 3.61 -2.17 8.63
CA LEU A 66 2.28 -2.15 8.01
C LEU A 66 1.17 -2.55 9.01
N GLU A 67 1.45 -3.52 9.87
CA GLU A 67 0.55 -3.96 10.95
C GLU A 67 0.18 -2.84 11.93
N GLN A 68 1.00 -1.78 12.04
CA GLN A 68 0.66 -0.61 12.85
C GLN A 68 -0.62 0.09 12.37
N TYR A 69 -0.93 -0.07 11.08
CA TYR A 69 -2.12 0.45 10.40
C TYR A 69 -3.13 -0.66 10.05
N GLY A 70 -2.88 -1.90 10.47
CA GLY A 70 -3.71 -3.04 10.11
C GLY A 70 -3.73 -3.32 8.60
N VAL A 71 -2.65 -2.98 7.88
CA VAL A 71 -2.50 -3.21 6.44
C VAL A 71 -1.66 -4.46 6.21
N GLU A 72 -2.04 -5.24 5.20
CA GLU A 72 -1.27 -6.35 4.66
C GLU A 72 -1.19 -6.23 3.14
N GLU A 73 -0.04 -6.58 2.57
CA GLU A 73 0.19 -6.57 1.13
C GLU A 73 0.07 -7.98 0.54
N SER A 74 -0.56 -8.11 -0.62
CA SER A 74 -0.60 -9.37 -1.35
C SER A 74 0.69 -9.63 -2.13
N ASN A 75 1.07 -10.90 -2.26
CA ASN A 75 2.13 -11.31 -3.19
C ASN A 75 1.64 -11.43 -4.65
N GLU A 76 0.37 -11.15 -4.91
CA GLU A 76 -0.30 -11.37 -6.18
C GLU A 76 -0.40 -10.07 -6.97
N VAL A 77 -0.32 -10.17 -8.29
CA VAL A 77 -0.43 -9.02 -9.19
C VAL A 77 -1.85 -8.93 -9.72
N VAL A 78 -2.40 -7.72 -9.75
CA VAL A 78 -3.68 -7.40 -10.38
C VAL A 78 -3.51 -7.36 -11.90
N PHE A 79 -4.32 -8.16 -12.58
CA PHE A 79 -4.49 -8.19 -14.02
C PHE A 79 -5.90 -7.75 -14.39
N GLU A 80 -6.08 -7.32 -15.63
CA GLU A 80 -7.37 -6.97 -16.21
C GLU A 80 -7.84 -7.98 -17.24
N GLU A 81 -9.15 -8.01 -17.52
CA GLU A 81 -9.71 -8.64 -18.72
C GLU A 81 -10.27 -7.60 -19.71
N SER A 82 -10.71 -6.45 -19.21
CA SER A 82 -11.25 -5.40 -20.07
C SER A 82 -10.14 -4.61 -20.77
N THR A 83 -10.12 -4.65 -22.10
CA THR A 83 -9.16 -3.88 -22.91
C THR A 83 -9.24 -2.36 -22.70
N SER A 84 -10.39 -1.82 -22.28
CA SER A 84 -10.54 -0.39 -21.94
C SER A 84 -9.86 -0.02 -20.62
N SER A 85 -9.60 -1.02 -19.78
CA SER A 85 -8.96 -0.88 -18.47
C SER A 85 -7.52 -1.36 -18.48
N MET A 86 -6.94 -1.55 -19.66
CA MET A 86 -5.55 -1.94 -19.87
C MET A 86 -4.81 -0.87 -20.67
N LEU A 87 -3.55 -0.65 -20.34
CA LEU A 87 -2.67 0.17 -21.16
C LEU A 87 -1.95 -0.69 -22.21
N SER A 88 -2.08 -0.31 -23.48
CA SER A 88 -1.40 -0.95 -24.62
C SER A 88 -1.67 -2.46 -24.77
N GLY A 89 -2.79 -2.96 -24.24
CA GLY A 89 -3.17 -4.38 -24.32
C GLY A 89 -2.39 -5.30 -23.37
N TYR A 90 -1.56 -4.75 -22.49
CA TYR A 90 -0.89 -5.54 -21.44
C TYR A 90 -1.82 -5.69 -20.24
N PRO A 91 -2.23 -6.92 -19.87
CA PRO A 91 -3.24 -7.11 -18.83
C PRO A 91 -2.74 -6.75 -17.43
N ASN A 92 -1.43 -6.74 -17.20
CA ASN A 92 -0.79 -6.30 -15.95
C ASN A 92 -0.46 -4.80 -15.92
N PHE A 93 -0.83 -4.03 -16.95
CA PHE A 93 -0.76 -2.58 -16.98
C PHE A 93 -2.19 -2.06 -16.81
N VAL A 94 -2.65 -2.00 -15.57
CA VAL A 94 -4.05 -1.77 -15.25
C VAL A 94 -4.37 -0.27 -15.19
N ILE A 95 -5.56 0.10 -15.66
CA ILE A 95 -6.18 1.41 -15.48
C ILE A 95 -7.33 1.19 -14.47
N PRO A 96 -7.04 1.31 -13.16
CA PRO A 96 -8.00 1.03 -12.10
C PRO A 96 -9.03 2.15 -11.95
N GLN A 97 -10.00 1.91 -11.07
CA GLN A 97 -10.91 2.95 -10.61
C GLN A 97 -10.20 3.84 -9.59
N VAL A 98 -10.38 5.14 -9.74
CA VAL A 98 -9.84 6.17 -8.85
C VAL A 98 -11.01 6.77 -8.09
N SER A 99 -10.89 6.86 -6.76
CA SER A 99 -11.94 7.40 -5.91
C SER A 99 -12.16 8.89 -6.18
N ASP A 100 -13.41 9.33 -6.28
CA ASP A 100 -13.80 10.74 -6.39
C ASP A 100 -14.06 11.39 -5.01
N SER A 101 -14.16 10.57 -3.96
CA SER A 101 -14.48 11.04 -2.61
C SER A 101 -13.27 11.55 -1.84
N SER A 102 -12.06 11.14 -2.23
CA SER A 102 -10.83 11.56 -1.56
C SER A 102 -10.35 12.92 -2.01
N GLU A 103 -9.85 13.73 -1.07
CA GLU A 103 -9.22 15.01 -1.41
C GLU A 103 -7.98 14.88 -2.28
N ILE A 104 -7.27 13.75 -2.20
CA ILE A 104 -6.05 13.47 -2.96
C ILE A 104 -6.39 13.06 -4.40
N THR A 105 -7.43 12.25 -4.58
CA THR A 105 -7.71 11.63 -5.88
C THR A 105 -8.87 12.25 -6.66
N LYS A 106 -9.70 13.10 -6.05
CA LYS A 106 -10.88 13.70 -6.71
C LYS A 106 -10.59 14.38 -8.05
N TYR A 107 -9.47 15.09 -8.17
CA TYR A 107 -9.09 15.77 -9.41
C TYR A 107 -8.56 14.79 -10.47
N ILE A 108 -7.92 13.69 -10.04
CA ILE A 108 -7.47 12.63 -10.93
C ILE A 108 -8.69 11.86 -11.45
N SER A 109 -9.66 11.56 -10.58
CA SER A 109 -10.89 10.88 -10.97
C SER A 109 -11.73 11.68 -11.97
N SER A 110 -11.71 13.02 -11.91
CA SER A 110 -12.58 13.85 -12.74
C SER A 110 -12.05 14.13 -14.16
N ASP A 111 -10.72 14.23 -14.32
CA ASP A 111 -10.10 14.72 -15.57
C ASP A 111 -8.82 13.93 -15.94
N GLY A 112 -8.61 12.77 -15.33
CA GLY A 112 -7.43 11.96 -15.52
C GLY A 112 -7.68 10.48 -15.33
N ALA A 113 -6.57 9.73 -15.33
CA ALA A 113 -6.55 8.32 -15.00
C ALA A 113 -5.19 7.99 -14.38
N VAL A 114 -5.15 6.92 -13.60
CA VAL A 114 -3.90 6.32 -13.14
C VAL A 114 -3.65 5.07 -13.99
N ALA A 115 -2.40 4.82 -14.35
CA ALA A 115 -1.98 3.55 -14.91
C ALA A 115 -0.95 2.93 -13.96
N LEU A 116 -1.19 1.70 -13.53
CA LEU A 116 -0.31 0.98 -12.62
C LEU A 116 0.26 -0.26 -13.29
N LEU A 117 1.57 -0.42 -13.17
CA LEU A 117 2.29 -1.60 -13.62
C LEU A 117 2.41 -2.59 -12.47
N ASN A 118 1.96 -3.82 -12.68
CA ASN A 118 2.08 -4.91 -11.71
C ASN A 118 1.54 -4.55 -10.31
N ALA A 119 0.40 -3.85 -10.27
CA ALA A 119 -0.20 -3.42 -9.00
C ALA A 119 -0.49 -4.60 -8.06
N GLY A 120 -0.27 -4.39 -6.77
CA GLY A 120 -0.68 -5.32 -5.72
C GLY A 120 -2.07 -5.03 -5.18
N LYS A 121 -2.64 -6.04 -4.52
CA LYS A 121 -3.81 -5.85 -3.67
C LYS A 121 -3.35 -5.57 -2.23
N LEU A 122 -4.03 -4.64 -1.59
CA LEU A 122 -4.00 -4.41 -0.15
C LEU A 122 -5.17 -5.13 0.52
N THR A 123 -4.90 -5.73 1.67
CA THR A 123 -5.92 -6.21 2.59
C THR A 123 -5.79 -5.50 3.92
N PHE A 124 -6.90 -5.40 4.62
CA PHE A 124 -6.96 -4.78 5.93
C PHE A 124 -7.44 -5.80 6.96
N LYS A 125 -7.00 -5.61 8.20
CA LYS A 125 -7.56 -6.33 9.34
C LYS A 125 -9.06 -6.06 9.46
N SER A 126 -9.74 -6.88 10.27
CA SER A 126 -11.17 -6.71 10.51
C SER A 126 -11.48 -5.35 11.14
N ASP A 127 -12.73 -4.87 10.99
CA ASP A 127 -13.16 -3.60 11.58
C ASP A 127 -12.91 -3.54 13.10
N GLU A 128 -13.10 -4.65 13.83
CA GLU A 128 -12.83 -4.76 15.27
C GLU A 128 -11.33 -4.59 15.59
N GLU A 129 -10.46 -5.17 14.78
CA GLU A 129 -9.01 -5.04 14.93
C GLU A 129 -8.53 -3.64 14.56
N LEU A 130 -9.08 -3.03 13.50
CA LEU A 130 -8.78 -1.67 13.12
C LEU A 130 -9.23 -0.67 14.19
N GLU A 131 -10.42 -0.86 14.76
CA GLU A 131 -10.92 -0.06 15.89
C GLU A 131 -9.99 -0.19 17.10
N SER A 132 -9.54 -1.42 17.41
CA SER A 132 -8.59 -1.69 18.50
C SER A 132 -7.22 -1.03 18.26
N LEU A 133 -6.80 -0.90 17.00
CA LEU A 133 -5.58 -0.17 16.60
C LEU A 133 -5.78 1.35 16.53
N GLY A 134 -7.02 1.84 16.64
CA GLY A 134 -7.36 3.25 16.45
C GLY A 134 -7.19 3.70 15.00
N VAL A 135 -7.39 2.80 14.03
CA VAL A 135 -7.15 3.03 12.61
C VAL A 135 -8.46 3.16 11.84
N THR A 136 -8.52 4.14 10.94
CA THR A 136 -9.57 4.25 9.91
C THR A 136 -8.93 4.24 8.53
N THR A 137 -9.61 3.67 7.55
CA THR A 137 -9.10 3.53 6.18
C THR A 137 -9.99 4.25 5.17
N GLU A 138 -9.38 4.70 4.07
CA GLU A 138 -10.06 5.32 2.94
C GLU A 138 -9.46 4.76 1.65
N ASN A 139 -10.30 4.15 0.80
CA ASN A 139 -9.84 3.58 -0.46
C ASN A 139 -9.63 4.69 -1.49
N LEU A 140 -8.44 4.72 -2.09
CA LEU A 140 -8.06 5.70 -3.12
C LEU A 140 -8.16 5.11 -4.52
N ILE A 141 -7.70 3.87 -4.68
CA ILE A 141 -7.59 3.18 -5.95
C ILE A 141 -8.10 1.75 -5.77
N THR A 142 -9.03 1.32 -6.62
CA THR A 142 -9.58 -0.04 -6.62
C THR A 142 -9.52 -0.65 -8.00
N ALA A 143 -9.29 -1.96 -8.05
CA ALA A 143 -9.39 -2.75 -9.26
C ALA A 143 -10.81 -2.65 -9.84
N THR A 144 -10.95 -2.84 -11.15
CA THR A 144 -12.27 -2.83 -11.80
C THR A 144 -13.00 -4.14 -11.55
N SER A 145 -14.25 -4.25 -12.00
CA SER A 145 -15.03 -5.48 -11.87
C SER A 145 -14.53 -6.63 -12.76
N SER A 146 -13.66 -6.36 -13.74
CA SER A 146 -13.08 -7.37 -14.64
C SER A 146 -11.68 -7.82 -14.23
N SER A 147 -11.18 -7.36 -13.07
CA SER A 147 -9.83 -7.67 -12.65
C SER A 147 -9.72 -9.06 -12.01
N PHE A 148 -8.54 -9.67 -12.12
CA PHE A 148 -8.18 -10.92 -11.45
C PHE A 148 -6.76 -10.84 -10.88
N LEU A 149 -6.44 -11.73 -9.93
CA LEU A 149 -5.13 -11.83 -9.30
C LEU A 149 -4.34 -13.00 -9.90
N ARG A 150 -3.09 -12.75 -10.27
CA ARG A 150 -2.14 -13.77 -10.71
C ARG A 150 -0.88 -13.76 -9.85
N ASN A 151 -0.51 -14.94 -9.36
CA ASN A 151 0.71 -15.14 -8.57
C ASN A 151 1.91 -15.61 -9.42
N ASP A 152 1.66 -16.45 -10.44
CA ASP A 152 2.71 -16.98 -11.32
C ASP A 152 2.83 -16.14 -12.59
N LEU A 153 3.81 -15.23 -12.61
CA LEU A 153 4.06 -14.35 -13.75
C LEU A 153 4.80 -15.03 -14.90
N THR A 154 5.18 -16.31 -14.78
CA THR A 154 5.72 -17.08 -15.92
C THR A 154 4.62 -17.52 -16.90
N ILE A 155 3.35 -17.42 -16.48
CA ILE A 155 2.18 -17.72 -17.30
C ILE A 155 1.93 -16.60 -18.31
N ASN A 156 2.18 -16.89 -19.58
CA ASN A 156 2.02 -15.95 -20.70
C ASN A 156 0.56 -15.76 -21.18
N SER A 157 -0.43 -16.31 -20.47
CA SER A 157 -1.84 -16.13 -20.83
C SER A 157 -2.23 -14.67 -20.65
N THR A 158 -2.85 -14.05 -21.65
CA THR A 158 -3.36 -12.67 -21.53
C THR A 158 -4.77 -12.60 -20.94
N THR A 159 -5.41 -13.75 -20.72
CA THR A 159 -6.74 -13.88 -20.13
C THR A 159 -6.66 -14.68 -18.83
N ARG A 160 -7.74 -14.59 -18.04
CA ARG A 160 -7.90 -15.35 -16.79
C ARG A 160 -7.85 -16.86 -17.05
N ILE A 161 -7.24 -17.58 -16.12
CA ILE A 161 -7.17 -19.06 -16.07
C ILE A 161 -7.66 -19.58 -14.71
N ASP A 162 -7.84 -20.89 -14.58
CA ASP A 162 -8.39 -21.52 -13.36
C ASP A 162 -7.54 -21.27 -12.09
N ALA A 163 -6.24 -21.02 -12.24
CA ALA A 163 -5.34 -20.71 -11.12
C ALA A 163 -5.45 -19.25 -10.63
N ASP A 164 -6.06 -18.37 -11.43
CA ASP A 164 -6.21 -16.95 -11.10
C ASP A 164 -7.39 -16.73 -10.15
N LYS A 165 -7.24 -15.81 -9.20
CA LYS A 165 -8.30 -15.47 -8.24
C LYS A 165 -9.07 -14.23 -8.68
N ASP A 166 -10.27 -14.08 -8.16
CA ASP A 166 -11.05 -12.88 -8.41
C ASP A 166 -10.41 -11.65 -7.76
N ALA A 167 -10.48 -10.50 -8.45
CA ALA A 167 -9.98 -9.24 -7.93
C ALA A 167 -10.98 -8.09 -8.11
N ALA A 168 -12.26 -8.39 -8.34
CA ALA A 168 -13.26 -7.36 -8.58
C ALA A 168 -13.33 -6.40 -7.38
N GLY A 169 -13.03 -5.11 -7.60
CA GLY A 169 -13.03 -4.10 -6.55
C GLY A 169 -11.92 -4.24 -5.51
N ALA A 170 -10.89 -5.06 -5.76
CA ALA A 170 -9.74 -5.21 -4.88
C ALA A 170 -9.07 -3.85 -4.61
N ILE A 171 -8.68 -3.59 -3.36
CA ILE A 171 -8.06 -2.32 -2.99
C ILE A 171 -6.60 -2.35 -3.44
N ILE A 172 -6.15 -1.33 -4.16
CA ILE A 172 -4.78 -1.21 -4.68
C ILE A 172 -4.03 -0.09 -3.95
N GLY A 173 -4.73 1.00 -3.62
CA GLY A 173 -4.17 2.13 -2.88
C GLY A 173 -5.19 2.69 -1.90
N ALA A 174 -4.72 3.11 -0.73
CA ALA A 174 -5.57 3.58 0.36
C ALA A 174 -4.81 4.56 1.26
N ILE A 175 -5.55 5.29 2.09
CA ILE A 175 -5.00 5.99 3.24
C ILE A 175 -5.40 5.23 4.50
N ALA A 176 -4.44 4.93 5.38
CA ALA A 176 -4.72 4.48 6.73
C ALA A 176 -4.34 5.58 7.73
N THR A 177 -5.30 6.03 8.54
CA THR A 177 -5.09 7.05 9.57
C THR A 177 -5.16 6.41 10.95
N LYS A 178 -4.05 6.44 11.69
CA LYS A 178 -3.94 5.96 13.06
C LYS A 178 -4.08 7.11 14.05
N LYS A 179 -4.98 6.98 15.01
CA LYS A 179 -5.11 7.88 16.16
C LYS A 179 -4.23 7.40 17.30
N ILE A 180 -3.46 8.31 17.89
CA ILE A 180 -2.50 8.01 18.95
C ILE A 180 -2.77 8.96 20.12
N LYS A 181 -2.92 8.40 21.32
CA LYS A 181 -3.11 9.17 22.56
C LYS A 181 -1.83 9.17 23.37
N VAL A 182 -1.24 10.34 23.62
CA VAL A 182 -0.03 10.50 24.45
C VAL A 182 -0.29 11.61 25.47
N ASN A 183 -0.29 11.29 26.76
CA ASN A 183 -0.40 12.27 27.86
C ASN A 183 -1.51 13.31 27.64
N GLU A 184 -2.73 12.85 27.34
CA GLU A 184 -3.93 13.67 27.06
C GLU A 184 -3.94 14.43 25.72
N GLU A 185 -2.84 14.44 24.96
CA GLU A 185 -2.80 14.94 23.59
C GLU A 185 -3.18 13.85 22.58
N GLU A 186 -3.99 14.21 21.58
CA GLU A 186 -4.34 13.35 20.44
C GLU A 186 -3.47 13.73 19.24
N LYS A 187 -2.72 12.76 18.71
CA LYS A 187 -1.94 12.88 17.49
C LYS A 187 -2.50 11.92 16.44
N THR A 188 -2.23 12.21 15.18
CA THR A 188 -2.53 11.30 14.07
C THR A 188 -1.26 10.98 13.31
N SER A 189 -1.19 9.75 12.83
CA SER A 189 -0.19 9.30 11.88
C SER A 189 -0.93 8.75 10.66
N LYS A 190 -0.54 9.19 9.46
CA LYS A 190 -1.13 8.71 8.21
C LYS A 190 -0.12 7.89 7.43
N ALA A 191 -0.54 6.75 6.89
CA ALA A 191 0.15 6.03 5.85
C ALA A 191 -0.67 6.10 4.55
N VAL A 192 -0.01 6.46 3.45
CA VAL A 192 -0.55 6.47 2.09
C VAL A 192 0.19 5.45 1.25
#